data_AF-A0A3Q2Z1V4-F1
#
_entry.id   AF-A0A3Q2Z1V4-F1
#
_cell.length_a   1.000
_cell.length_b   1.000
_cell.length_c   1.000
_cell.angle_alpha   90.00
_cell.angle_beta   90.00
_cell.angle_gamma   90.00
#
_symmetry.space_group_name_H-M   'P 1'
#
loop_
_entity.id
_entity.type
_entity.pdbx_description
1 polymer ?
#
loop_
_entity_poly.entity_id
_entity_poly.type
_entity_poly.pdbx_seq_one_letter_code
_entity_poly.pdbx_strand_id
1 'polypeptide(L)'
;MFLECVRKPEAKINLYVWSSDVHPEIRSICAEELGRWMRLYSSVFLNDTYLKYMDWMSYDKIPDVRLKCVLGLQSLYGDPIVLPHLDLFTSRFKDRMISMTLDKDHEVALQTMKLLLLISK
;
A
#
# COMPACT_ATOMS: atom_id res chain seq x y z
N MET A 1 20.78 -9.17 -0.98
CA MET A 1 20.31 -9.62 -2.31
C MET A 1 18.82 -9.31 -2.53
N PHE A 2 17.89 -9.76 -1.67
CA PHE A 2 16.46 -9.43 -1.81
C PHE A 2 16.17 -7.92 -1.74
N LEU A 3 16.71 -7.21 -0.74
CA LEU A 3 16.54 -5.75 -0.57
C LEU A 3 17.00 -4.91 -1.76
N GLU A 4 17.99 -5.38 -2.54
CA GLU A 4 18.45 -4.65 -3.72
C GLU A 4 17.51 -4.83 -4.92
N CYS A 5 16.87 -6.01 -5.03
CA CYS A 5 15.84 -6.25 -6.04
C CYS A 5 14.58 -5.41 -5.78
N VAL A 6 14.20 -5.22 -4.51
CA VAL A 6 13.02 -4.40 -4.14
C VAL A 6 13.29 -2.89 -4.29
N ARG A 7 14.52 -2.45 -4.50
CA ARG A 7 14.83 -1.01 -4.66
C ARG A 7 14.95 -0.53 -6.10
N LYS A 8 15.03 -1.44 -7.08
CA LYS A 8 15.21 -1.10 -8.50
C LYS A 8 13.89 -1.27 -9.27
N PRO A 9 13.31 -0.17 -9.80
CA PRO A 9 12.09 -0.24 -10.60
C PRO A 9 12.24 -1.07 -11.89
N GLU A 10 13.47 -1.21 -12.41
CA GLU A 10 13.72 -1.88 -13.71
C GLU A 10 13.86 -3.41 -13.62
N ALA A 11 14.05 -3.98 -12.42
CA ALA A 11 14.17 -5.42 -12.25
C ALA A 11 12.78 -6.05 -12.37
N LYS A 12 12.47 -6.76 -13.47
CA LYS A 12 11.20 -7.48 -13.73
C LYS A 12 10.51 -7.89 -12.43
N ILE A 13 9.60 -7.05 -11.96
CA ILE A 13 9.07 -7.17 -10.61
C ILE A 13 8.05 -8.30 -10.65
N ASN A 14 8.40 -9.47 -10.13
CA ASN A 14 7.41 -10.53 -9.92
C ASN A 14 6.66 -10.26 -8.61
N LEU A 15 5.83 -9.22 -8.61
CA LEU A 15 5.04 -8.80 -7.47
C LEU A 15 4.15 -9.92 -6.92
N TYR A 16 3.79 -10.89 -7.75
CA TYR A 16 3.02 -12.05 -7.31
C TYR A 16 3.81 -12.92 -6.33
N VAL A 17 5.10 -13.16 -6.59
CA VAL A 17 5.97 -13.88 -5.64
C VAL A 17 6.17 -13.06 -4.36
N TRP A 18 6.20 -11.73 -4.47
CA TRP A 18 6.41 -10.84 -3.33
C TRP A 18 5.20 -10.73 -2.40
N SER A 19 3.99 -10.57 -2.95
CA SER A 19 2.76 -10.51 -2.15
C SER A 19 2.36 -11.85 -1.54
N SER A 20 2.95 -12.94 -2.00
CA SER A 20 2.65 -14.32 -1.55
C SER A 20 3.84 -14.99 -0.87
N ASP A 21 4.87 -14.23 -0.47
CA ASP A 21 5.99 -14.78 0.31
C ASP A 21 5.49 -15.31 1.67
N VAL A 22 6.10 -16.39 2.14
CA VAL A 22 5.75 -17.00 3.43
C VAL A 22 6.21 -16.12 4.60
N HIS A 23 7.27 -15.33 4.42
CA HIS A 23 7.85 -14.48 5.46
C HIS A 23 7.17 -13.10 5.49
N PRO A 24 6.53 -12.71 6.60
CA PRO A 24 5.85 -11.43 6.69
C PRO A 24 6.76 -10.22 6.56
N GLU A 25 8.02 -10.31 6.99
CA GLU A 25 8.98 -9.22 6.92
C GLU A 25 9.24 -8.83 5.46
N ILE A 26 9.30 -9.83 4.56
CA ILE A 26 9.46 -9.59 3.12
C ILE A 26 8.20 -8.92 2.56
N ARG A 27 7.01 -9.40 2.93
CA ARG A 27 5.74 -8.81 2.49
C ARG A 27 5.59 -7.36 2.96
N SER A 28 5.98 -7.05 4.20
CA SER A 28 6.01 -5.69 4.75
C SER A 28 6.92 -4.76 3.95
N ILE A 29 8.14 -5.21 3.63
CA ILE A 29 9.08 -4.43 2.80
C ILE A 29 8.49 -4.18 1.40
N CYS A 30 7.85 -5.20 0.81
CA CYS A 30 7.23 -5.07 -0.51
C CYS A 30 6.04 -4.10 -0.50
N ALA A 31 5.23 -4.09 0.56
CA ALA A 31 4.14 -3.11 0.74
C ALA A 31 4.67 -1.67 0.78
N GLU A 32 5.74 -1.46 1.54
CA GLU A 32 6.39 -0.15 1.68
C GLU A 32 6.98 0.35 0.36
N GLU A 33 7.76 -0.48 -0.33
CA GLU A 33 8.41 -0.10 -1.58
C GLU A 33 7.40 0.09 -2.72
N LEU A 34 6.31 -0.69 -2.74
CA LEU A 34 5.23 -0.49 -3.73
C LEU A 34 4.58 0.88 -3.57
N GLY A 35 4.24 1.28 -2.34
CA GLY A 35 3.71 2.62 -2.06
C GLY A 35 4.71 3.71 -2.49
N ARG A 36 6.00 3.52 -2.21
CA ARG A 36 7.06 4.44 -2.63
C ARG A 36 7.16 4.56 -4.15
N TRP A 37 7.06 3.46 -4.89
CA TRP A 37 7.11 3.47 -6.35
C TRP A 37 5.87 4.07 -6.98
N MET A 38 4.68 3.81 -6.44
CA MET A 38 3.45 4.47 -6.88
C MET A 38 3.56 5.99 -6.74
N ARG A 39 4.27 6.47 -5.73
CA ARG A 39 4.53 7.89 -5.52
C ARG A 39 5.57 8.46 -6.49
N LEU A 40 6.74 7.81 -6.60
CA LEU A 40 7.88 8.32 -7.38
C LEU A 40 7.74 8.12 -8.89
N TYR A 41 7.01 7.09 -9.30
CA TYR A 41 6.87 6.64 -10.69
C TYR A 41 5.39 6.39 -11.02
N SER A 42 4.52 7.34 -10.63
CA SER A 42 3.06 7.22 -10.74
C SER A 42 2.58 6.86 -12.15
N SER A 43 3.21 7.40 -13.20
CA SER A 43 2.89 7.09 -14.60
C SER A 43 3.06 5.61 -14.98
N VAL A 44 3.87 4.86 -14.23
CA VAL A 44 4.15 3.44 -14.46
C VAL A 44 3.45 2.56 -13.45
N PHE A 45 3.41 2.97 -12.17
CA PHE A 45 2.99 2.12 -11.05
C PHE A 45 1.58 2.42 -10.52
N LEU A 46 1.00 3.59 -10.80
CA LEU A 46 -0.33 3.93 -10.33
C LEU A 46 -1.40 3.45 -11.34
N ASN A 47 -1.58 2.13 -11.41
CA ASN A 47 -2.60 1.50 -12.24
C ASN A 47 -3.15 0.22 -11.60
N ASP A 48 -4.29 -0.26 -12.11
CA ASP A 48 -5.03 -1.42 -11.58
C ASP A 48 -4.19 -2.67 -11.32
N THR A 49 -3.15 -2.91 -12.14
CA THR A 49 -2.26 -4.07 -11.99
C THR A 49 -1.50 -4.01 -10.69
N TYR A 50 -1.04 -2.82 -10.28
CA TYR A 50 -0.29 -2.62 -9.05
C TYR A 50 -1.20 -2.39 -7.84
N LEU A 51 -2.34 -1.73 -8.06
CA LEU A 51 -3.34 -1.50 -7.02
C LEU A 51 -3.87 -2.80 -6.44
N LYS A 52 -4.03 -3.87 -7.24
CA LYS A 52 -4.47 -5.19 -6.73
C LYS A 52 -3.53 -5.75 -5.64
N TYR A 53 -2.24 -5.40 -5.65
CA TYR A 53 -1.29 -5.87 -4.65
C TYR A 53 -1.44 -5.09 -3.34
N MET A 54 -1.66 -3.78 -3.41
CA MET A 54 -2.04 -2.99 -2.22
C MET A 54 -3.34 -3.53 -1.60
N ASP A 55 -4.30 -3.92 -2.45
CA ASP A 55 -5.56 -4.52 -2.04
C ASP A 55 -5.29 -5.79 -1.24
N TRP A 56 -4.57 -6.74 -1.82
CA TRP A 56 -4.21 -8.00 -1.15
C TRP A 56 -3.42 -7.80 0.16
N MET A 57 -2.44 -6.90 0.18
CA MET A 57 -1.63 -6.64 1.38
C MET A 57 -2.45 -6.00 2.50
N SER A 58 -3.51 -5.24 2.18
CA SER A 58 -4.43 -4.72 3.19
C SER A 58 -5.23 -5.83 3.89
N TYR A 59 -5.37 -7.02 3.29
CA TYR A 59 -6.02 -8.21 3.89
C TYR A 59 -5.04 -9.18 4.55
N ASP A 60 -3.76 -8.83 4.65
CA ASP A 60 -2.76 -9.74 5.22
C ASP A 60 -3.11 -10.11 6.67
N LYS A 61 -2.78 -11.34 7.06
CA LYS A 61 -3.01 -11.82 8.44
C LYS A 61 -2.08 -11.10 9.43
N ILE A 62 -0.92 -10.67 8.97
CA ILE A 62 0.11 -10.06 9.81
C ILE A 62 -0.10 -8.54 9.87
N PRO A 63 -0.23 -7.96 11.08
CA PRO A 63 -0.56 -6.55 11.24
C PRO A 63 0.49 -5.61 10.64
N ASP A 64 1.77 -5.96 10.72
CA ASP A 64 2.85 -5.12 10.17
C ASP A 64 2.71 -4.93 8.65
N VAL A 65 2.31 -5.97 7.90
CA VAL A 65 2.08 -5.86 6.45
C VAL A 65 0.92 -4.90 6.16
N ARG A 66 -0.18 -5.03 6.93
CA ARG A 66 -1.33 -4.11 6.82
C ARG A 66 -0.95 -2.68 7.16
N LEU A 67 -0.14 -2.49 8.20
CA LEU A 67 0.37 -1.19 8.63
C LEU A 67 1.19 -0.52 7.52
N LYS A 68 2.13 -1.26 6.91
CA LYS A 68 2.94 -0.76 5.78
C LYS A 68 2.09 -0.38 4.58
N CYS A 69 1.03 -1.15 4.29
CA CYS A 69 0.05 -0.79 3.27
C CYS A 69 -0.60 0.57 3.60
N VAL A 70 -1.15 0.74 4.80
CA VAL A 70 -1.82 1.99 5.22
C VAL A 70 -0.89 3.20 5.17
N LEU A 71 0.35 3.05 5.65
CA LEU A 71 1.36 4.12 5.60
C LEU A 71 1.74 4.47 4.15
N GLY A 72 1.86 3.47 3.27
CA GLY A 72 2.04 3.68 1.85
C GLY A 72 0.90 4.51 1.25
N LEU A 73 -0.35 4.19 1.58
CA LEU A 73 -1.52 4.96 1.14
C LEU A 73 -1.51 6.38 1.68
N GLN A 74 -1.19 6.60 2.96
CA GLN A 74 -1.06 7.95 3.51
C GLN A 74 -0.04 8.78 2.73
N SER A 75 1.08 8.18 2.31
CA SER A 75 2.09 8.88 1.50
C SER A 75 1.58 9.29 0.11
N LEU A 76 0.67 8.51 -0.48
CA LEU A 76 0.05 8.81 -1.78
C LEU A 76 -1.00 9.92 -1.64
N TYR A 77 -1.90 9.81 -0.67
CA TYR A 77 -2.95 10.82 -0.43
C TYR A 77 -2.40 12.14 0.14
N GLY A 78 -1.24 12.10 0.79
CA GLY A 78 -0.54 13.29 1.24
C GLY A 78 0.26 14.01 0.13
N ASP A 79 0.36 13.43 -1.07
CA ASP A 79 1.11 14.02 -2.18
C ASP A 79 0.18 14.75 -3.18
N PRO A 80 0.23 16.09 -3.27
CA PRO A 80 -0.66 16.85 -4.15
C PRO A 80 -0.51 16.53 -5.64
N ILE A 81 0.64 15.96 -6.06
CA ILE A 81 0.89 15.59 -7.45
C ILE A 81 0.17 14.27 -7.78
N VAL A 82 0.10 13.36 -6.82
CA VAL A 82 -0.50 12.03 -7.00
C VAL A 82 -2.00 12.05 -6.74
N LEU A 83 -2.45 12.87 -5.78
CA LEU A 83 -3.83 12.92 -5.29
C LEU A 83 -4.91 12.97 -6.40
N PRO A 84 -4.80 13.79 -7.47
CA PRO A 84 -5.82 13.84 -8.52
C PRO A 84 -6.02 12.54 -9.29
N HIS A 85 -5.11 11.58 -9.14
CA HIS A 85 -5.14 10.28 -9.81
C HIS A 85 -5.67 9.15 -8.91
N LEU A 86 -6.08 9.45 -7.67
CA LEU A 86 -6.49 8.46 -6.68
C LEU A 86 -8.01 8.23 -6.59
N ASP A 87 -8.84 8.85 -7.43
CA ASP A 87 -10.31 8.71 -7.36
C ASP A 87 -10.77 7.25 -7.51
N LEU A 88 -10.28 6.56 -8.54
CA LEU A 88 -10.57 5.14 -8.77
C LEU A 88 -10.01 4.24 -7.64
N PHE A 89 -8.86 4.63 -7.07
CA PHE A 89 -8.29 3.92 -5.95
C PHE A 89 -9.17 4.05 -4.71
N THR A 90 -9.61 5.28 -4.41
CA THR A 90 -10.48 5.59 -3.27
C THR A 90 -11.76 4.78 -3.32
N SER A 91 -12.42 4.71 -4.47
CA SER A 91 -13.69 3.98 -4.61
C SER A 91 -13.53 2.48 -4.32
N ARG A 92 -12.45 1.86 -4.78
CA ARG A 92 -12.17 0.43 -4.56
C ARG A 92 -11.78 0.11 -3.13
N PHE A 93 -10.97 0.95 -2.49
CA PHE A 93 -10.41 0.66 -1.17
C PHE A 93 -11.25 1.17 -0.01
N LYS A 94 -12.26 2.02 -0.27
CA LYS A 94 -13.06 2.71 0.75
C LYS A 94 -13.58 1.76 1.82
N ASP A 95 -14.30 0.71 1.44
CA ASP A 95 -14.93 -0.21 2.39
C ASP A 95 -13.88 -0.94 3.23
N ARG A 96 -12.75 -1.30 2.60
CA ARG A 96 -11.64 -1.93 3.30
C ARG A 96 -10.98 -0.98 4.30
N MET A 97 -10.70 0.27 3.92
CA MET A 97 -10.15 1.29 4.81
C MET A 97 -11.09 1.55 6.00
N ILE A 98 -12.39 1.67 5.76
CA ILE A 98 -13.36 1.82 6.85
C ILE A 98 -13.30 0.62 7.81
N SER A 99 -13.28 -0.62 7.29
CA SER A 99 -13.17 -1.82 8.13
C SER A 99 -11.88 -1.86 8.96
N MET A 100 -10.78 -1.33 8.43
CA MET A 100 -9.47 -1.31 9.10
C MET A 100 -9.40 -0.25 10.22
N THR A 101 -10.35 0.69 10.31
CA THR A 101 -10.47 1.54 11.52
C THR A 101 -10.83 0.75 12.78
N LEU A 102 -11.34 -0.47 12.61
CA LEU A 102 -11.67 -1.43 13.66
C LEU A 102 -10.71 -2.63 13.62
N ASP A 103 -9.50 -2.45 13.08
CA ASP A 103 -8.50 -3.50 13.05
C ASP A 103 -8.17 -3.98 14.49
N LYS A 104 -7.87 -5.28 14.62
CA LYS A 104 -7.49 -5.88 15.91
C LYS A 104 -6.19 -5.30 16.44
N ASP A 105 -5.31 -4.85 15.54
CA ASP A 105 -4.10 -4.14 15.88
C ASP A 105 -4.38 -2.63 15.99
N HIS A 106 -4.12 -2.07 17.17
CA HIS A 106 -4.41 -0.68 17.47
C HIS A 106 -3.63 0.32 16.61
N GLU A 107 -2.39 -0.01 16.23
CA GLU A 107 -1.58 0.89 15.41
C GLU A 107 -2.13 0.92 13.97
N VAL A 108 -2.50 -0.24 13.42
CA VAL A 108 -3.18 -0.31 12.12
C VAL A 108 -4.48 0.51 12.13
N ALA A 109 -5.29 0.36 13.17
CA ALA A 109 -6.54 1.13 13.32
C ALA A 109 -6.30 2.63 13.38
N LEU A 110 -5.34 3.07 14.22
CA LEU A 110 -4.98 4.48 14.38
C LEU A 110 -4.48 5.10 13.07
N GLN A 111 -3.58 4.41 12.37
CA GLN A 111 -3.06 4.89 11.10
C GLN A 111 -4.13 4.91 10.01
N THR A 112 -5.08 3.98 10.05
CA THR A 112 -6.19 3.98 9.09
C THR A 112 -7.13 5.17 9.34
N MET A 113 -7.39 5.54 10.60
CA MET A 113 -8.15 6.75 10.90
C MET A 113 -7.45 8.01 10.37
N LYS A 114 -6.12 8.12 10.55
CA LYS A 114 -5.33 9.23 9.98
C LYS A 114 -5.42 9.28 8.46
N LEU A 115 -5.40 8.11 7.80
CA LEU A 115 -5.58 8.02 6.35
C LEU A 115 -6.95 8.55 5.91
N LEU A 116 -8.04 8.13 6.56
CA LEU A 116 -9.38 8.62 6.23
C LEU A 116 -9.52 10.14 6.43
N LEU A 117 -8.86 10.70 7.44
CA LEU A 117 -8.80 12.15 7.65
C LEU A 117 -8.04 12.88 6.53
N LEU A 118 -7.07 12.25 5.88
CA LEU A 118 -6.41 12.82 4.69
C LEU A 118 -7.33 12.80 3.47
N ILE A 119 -8.12 11.73 3.32
CA ILE A 119 -9.05 11.57 2.20
C ILE A 119 -10.26 12.50 2.31
N SER A 120 -10.71 12.82 3.54
CA SER A 120 -11.89 13.67 3.77
C SER A 120 -11.62 15.17 3.67
N LYS A 121 -10.35 15.58 3.57
CA LYS A 121 -9.97 16.99 3.42
C LYS A 121 -10.15 17.45 1.99
#